data_AF-A0A259LH88-F1
#
_entry.id   AF-A0A259LH88-F1
#
_cell.length_a   1.000
_cell.length_b   1.000
_cell.length_c   1.000
_cell.angle_alpha   90.00
_cell.angle_beta   90.00
_cell.angle_gamma   90.00
#
_symmetry.space_group_name_H-M   'P 1'
#
loop_
_entity.id
_entity.type
_entity.pdbx_description
1 polymer ?
#
loop_
_entity_poly.entity_id
_entity_poly.type
_entity_poly.pdbx_seq_one_letter_code
_entity_poly.pdbx_strand_id
1 'polypeptide(L)'
;MGTSNAYGGAGGGTPLIPSWLQDDGGGAGGGATPPSDGSTPAPATGAPPAVPPAPAPRPVIPAAGASDRFTGARTSFSRFASSGGSDRRGLGRAVSRYVSTSAGGSRRAAQRMGSSRGAGAGLVRFLNDASVNGVREALRALNLESLAGRPIEEVFAGLADYICPEGGSIDEGIARDAFIETIADLAGAGITDIDALTSAQIQTVFELYATHAIEARLCNDIGTKVVTLPADPRAAARVEAQLRDFIQRGVSDAINAAGVNIQALSPDAVTGFVTTVYQSAFEILQTMGDAEAGE
;
A
#
# COMPACT_ATOMS: atom_id res chain seq x y z
N MET A 1 7.05 -32.98 -6.90
CA MET A 1 7.45 -32.52 -5.56
C MET A 1 8.22 -31.21 -5.75
N GLY A 2 7.51 -30.07 -5.77
CA GLY A 2 8.14 -28.76 -5.84
C GLY A 2 8.49 -28.30 -4.42
N THR A 3 9.76 -28.01 -4.17
CA THR A 3 10.20 -27.41 -2.91
C THR A 3 9.98 -25.91 -3.00
N SER A 4 8.83 -25.42 -2.56
CA SER A 4 8.62 -23.98 -2.37
C SER A 4 9.54 -23.52 -1.25
N ASN A 5 10.71 -22.97 -1.59
CA ASN A 5 11.55 -22.30 -0.61
C ASN A 5 10.84 -21.02 -0.14
N ALA A 6 10.89 -20.74 1.16
CA ALA A 6 10.33 -19.51 1.72
C ALA A 6 10.99 -18.28 1.10
N TYR A 7 10.20 -17.22 0.87
CA TYR A 7 10.71 -15.95 0.36
C TYR A 7 11.69 -15.32 1.37
N GLY A 8 12.94 -15.08 0.94
CA GLY A 8 14.01 -14.58 1.79
C GLY A 8 14.00 -13.06 2.03
N GLY A 9 12.98 -12.34 1.52
CA GLY A 9 12.90 -10.88 1.55
C GLY A 9 13.51 -10.22 0.31
N ALA A 10 13.30 -8.91 0.14
CA ALA A 10 13.81 -8.17 -1.01
C ALA A 10 15.35 -8.23 -1.15
N GLY A 11 15.85 -8.50 -2.34
CA GLY A 11 17.29 -8.49 -2.63
C GLY A 11 17.84 -7.07 -2.79
N GLY A 12 19.04 -6.79 -2.29
CA GLY A 12 19.64 -5.45 -2.38
C GLY A 12 19.86 -4.96 -3.82
N GLY A 13 20.20 -5.87 -4.74
CA GLY A 13 20.39 -5.57 -6.17
C GLY A 13 19.10 -5.27 -6.95
N THR A 14 17.92 -5.43 -6.33
CA THR A 14 16.65 -4.98 -6.93
C THR A 14 16.66 -3.46 -7.02
N PRO A 15 16.08 -2.82 -8.06
CA PRO A 15 15.91 -1.38 -8.08
C PRO A 15 15.21 -0.82 -6.83
N LEU A 16 15.44 0.46 -6.53
CA LEU A 16 14.71 1.15 -5.46
C LEU A 16 13.22 1.25 -5.79
N ILE A 17 12.90 1.57 -7.05
CA ILE A 17 11.54 1.65 -7.56
C ILE A 17 11.48 0.75 -8.80
N PRO A 18 10.57 -0.25 -8.82
CA PRO A 18 10.38 -1.08 -10.01
C PRO A 18 9.91 -0.25 -11.22
N SER A 19 10.23 -0.69 -12.43
CA SER A 19 9.89 0.02 -13.67
C SER A 19 8.38 0.15 -13.92
N TRP A 20 7.58 -0.79 -13.41
CA TRP A 20 6.13 -0.79 -13.53
C TRP A 20 5.44 0.16 -12.54
N LEU A 21 6.19 0.76 -11.62
CA LEU A 21 5.71 1.70 -10.60
C LEU A 21 6.02 3.16 -10.95
N GLN A 22 6.54 3.42 -12.15
CA GLN A 22 6.79 4.79 -12.61
C GLN A 22 5.45 5.53 -12.71
N ASP A 23 5.41 6.74 -12.17
CA ASP A 23 4.22 7.58 -12.07
C ASP A 23 3.92 8.17 -13.44
N ASP A 24 3.26 7.39 -14.29
CA ASP A 24 2.70 7.88 -15.54
C ASP A 24 1.45 8.69 -15.18
N GLY A 25 1.64 9.97 -14.90
CA GLY A 25 0.53 10.92 -14.76
C GLY A 25 -0.38 10.86 -15.98
N GLY A 26 -1.55 10.24 -15.82
CA GLY A 26 -2.67 10.26 -16.77
C GLY A 26 -2.63 9.18 -17.85
N GLY A 27 -3.41 8.11 -17.63
CA GLY A 27 -3.68 7.11 -18.65
C GLY A 27 -4.76 6.15 -18.20
N ALA A 28 -6.02 6.55 -18.31
CA ALA A 28 -7.16 5.65 -18.18
C ALA A 28 -6.95 4.41 -19.06
N GLY A 29 -7.16 3.23 -18.48
CA GLY A 29 -7.20 1.97 -19.21
C GLY A 29 -8.22 2.05 -20.34
N GLY A 30 -7.74 2.28 -21.56
CA GLY A 30 -8.54 2.24 -22.77
C GLY A 30 -8.91 0.80 -23.06
N GLY A 31 -10.13 0.43 -22.67
CA GLY A 31 -10.75 -0.82 -23.10
C GLY A 31 -10.73 -0.95 -24.62
N ALA A 32 -10.34 -2.13 -25.08
CA ALA A 32 -10.36 -2.49 -26.49
C ALA A 32 -11.80 -2.43 -27.03
N THR A 33 -12.08 -1.48 -27.91
CA THR A 33 -13.28 -1.50 -28.75
C THR A 33 -13.11 -2.51 -29.90
N PRO A 34 -14.10 -3.36 -30.18
CA PRO A 34 -14.03 -4.29 -31.32
C PRO A 34 -14.27 -3.54 -32.63
N PRO A 35 -13.75 -4.02 -33.78
CA PRO A 35 -13.88 -3.34 -35.06
C PRO A 35 -15.29 -3.53 -35.64
N SER A 36 -15.86 -2.44 -36.16
CA SER A 36 -17.07 -2.44 -36.97
C SER A 36 -16.72 -2.60 -38.46
N ASP A 37 -17.28 -3.63 -39.09
CA ASP A 37 -17.21 -3.86 -40.54
C ASP A 37 -18.27 -3.03 -41.29
N GLY A 38 -17.88 -2.42 -42.42
CA GLY A 38 -18.76 -2.28 -43.58
C GLY A 38 -18.88 -0.92 -44.29
N SER A 39 -18.33 -0.89 -45.53
CA SER A 39 -18.75 -0.12 -46.73
C SER A 39 -18.18 1.31 -46.87
N THR A 40 -17.60 1.81 -47.99
CA THR A 40 -17.65 1.51 -49.45
C THR A 40 -16.42 2.21 -50.12
N PRO A 41 -15.85 1.74 -51.27
CA PRO A 41 -14.60 2.31 -51.79
C PRO A 41 -14.79 3.53 -52.73
N ALA A 42 -13.93 4.54 -52.59
CA ALA A 42 -13.73 5.66 -53.51
C ALA A 42 -12.30 5.62 -54.11
N PRO A 43 -12.06 6.18 -55.31
CA PRO A 43 -10.95 5.77 -56.17
C PRO A 43 -9.59 6.33 -55.72
N ALA A 44 -8.56 5.53 -55.98
CA ALA A 44 -7.18 5.74 -55.57
C ALA A 44 -6.51 6.93 -56.28
N THR A 45 -6.07 7.92 -55.50
CA THR A 45 -4.97 8.81 -55.86
C THR A 45 -3.72 8.34 -55.10
N GLY A 46 -2.66 8.04 -55.85
CA GLY A 46 -1.43 7.45 -55.34
C GLY A 46 -0.71 8.36 -54.35
N ALA A 47 -0.77 8.00 -53.07
CA ALA A 47 0.20 8.40 -52.06
C ALA A 47 1.06 7.18 -51.69
N PRO A 48 2.38 7.35 -51.46
CA PRO A 48 3.23 6.26 -50.99
C PRO A 48 2.71 5.74 -49.62
N PRO A 49 2.86 4.44 -49.32
CA PRO A 49 2.35 3.88 -48.07
C PRO A 49 3.00 4.59 -46.88
N ALA A 50 2.16 5.12 -45.98
CA ALA A 50 2.61 5.71 -44.74
C ALA A 50 3.37 4.66 -43.93
N VAL A 51 4.63 4.97 -43.58
CA VAL A 51 5.43 4.13 -42.69
C VAL A 51 4.73 4.08 -41.33
N PRO A 52 4.46 2.88 -40.76
CA PRO A 52 3.89 2.77 -39.42
C PRO A 52 4.75 3.55 -38.42
N PRO A 53 4.14 4.27 -37.46
CA PRO A 53 4.91 4.97 -36.43
C PRO A 53 5.82 3.98 -35.70
N ALA A 54 7.06 4.40 -35.44
CA ALA A 54 8.02 3.57 -34.74
C ALA A 54 7.45 3.14 -33.38
N PRO A 55 7.64 1.86 -32.98
CA PRO A 55 7.16 1.37 -31.69
C PRO A 55 7.73 2.24 -30.57
N ALA A 56 6.91 2.50 -29.54
CA ALA A 56 7.30 3.33 -28.40
C ALA A 56 8.64 2.85 -27.81
N PRO A 57 9.54 3.78 -27.42
CA PRO A 57 10.81 3.42 -26.82
C PRO A 57 10.57 2.54 -25.60
N ARG A 58 11.30 1.42 -25.50
CA ARG A 58 11.16 0.50 -24.38
C ARG A 58 11.49 1.22 -23.06
N PRO A 59 10.76 0.95 -21.97
CA PRO A 59 11.07 1.50 -20.67
C PRO A 59 12.53 1.22 -20.30
N VAL A 60 13.25 2.25 -19.85
CA VAL A 60 14.63 2.12 -19.40
C VAL A 60 14.66 1.26 -18.14
N ILE A 61 15.52 0.24 -18.12
CA ILE A 61 15.69 -0.62 -16.95
C ILE A 61 16.26 0.25 -15.81
N PRO A 62 15.58 0.35 -14.65
CA PRO A 62 16.07 1.15 -13.54
C PRO A 62 17.41 0.62 -13.02
N ALA A 63 18.26 1.53 -12.54
CA ALA A 63 19.53 1.16 -11.95
C ALA A 63 19.35 0.24 -10.72
N ALA A 64 20.22 -0.77 -10.61
CA ALA A 64 20.24 -1.68 -9.47
C ALA A 64 20.55 -0.93 -8.16
N GLY A 65 19.90 -1.34 -7.06
CA GLY A 65 20.22 -0.84 -5.73
C GLY A 65 21.55 -1.38 -5.19
N ALA A 66 22.07 -0.76 -4.12
CA ALA A 66 23.23 -1.28 -3.42
C ALA A 66 22.93 -2.66 -2.80
N SER A 67 23.81 -3.63 -3.04
CA SER A 67 23.58 -5.05 -2.70
C SER A 67 23.34 -5.32 -1.19
N ASP A 68 23.87 -4.46 -0.33
CA ASP A 68 23.86 -4.55 1.12
C ASP A 68 22.84 -3.60 1.79
N ARG A 69 22.03 -2.88 1.01
CA ARG A 69 21.12 -1.83 1.53
C ARG A 69 20.13 -2.30 2.60
N PHE A 70 19.77 -3.58 2.62
CA PHE A 70 18.88 -4.17 3.62
C PHE A 70 19.62 -4.78 4.83
N THR A 71 20.93 -5.01 4.74
CA THR A 71 21.72 -5.73 5.76
C THR A 71 21.65 -5.03 7.11
N GLY A 72 21.84 -3.71 7.12
CA GLY A 72 21.82 -2.90 8.34
C GLY A 72 20.47 -2.92 9.05
N ALA A 73 19.37 -2.76 8.30
CA ALA A 73 18.02 -2.76 8.84
C ALA A 73 17.61 -4.17 9.33
N ARG A 74 17.87 -5.22 8.55
CA ARG A 74 17.62 -6.62 8.93
C ARG A 74 18.35 -7.06 10.18
N THR A 75 19.61 -6.63 10.33
CA THR A 75 20.41 -6.96 11.51
C THR A 75 19.81 -6.35 12.77
N SER A 76 19.43 -5.06 12.72
CA SER A 76 18.76 -4.38 13.84
C SER A 76 17.41 -5.01 14.16
N PHE A 77 16.58 -5.29 13.14
CA PHE A 77 15.27 -5.91 13.33
C PHE A 77 15.39 -7.31 13.92
N SER A 78 16.37 -8.10 13.47
CA SER A 78 16.60 -9.45 14.00
C SER A 78 17.00 -9.41 15.48
N ARG A 79 17.79 -8.41 15.91
CA ARG A 79 18.12 -8.22 17.33
C ARG A 79 16.89 -7.86 18.16
N PHE A 80 16.08 -6.93 17.66
CA PHE A 80 14.79 -6.57 18.26
C PHE A 80 13.87 -7.79 18.41
N ALA A 81 13.66 -8.57 17.34
CA ALA A 81 12.82 -9.76 17.37
C ALA A 81 13.37 -10.84 18.33
N SER A 82 14.69 -11.09 18.30
CA SER A 82 15.34 -12.07 19.19
C SER A 82 15.24 -11.67 20.67
N SER A 83 15.12 -10.36 20.96
CA SER A 83 14.93 -9.83 22.31
C SER A 83 13.50 -10.00 22.85
N GLY A 84 12.59 -10.54 22.04
CA GLY A 84 11.16 -10.65 22.38
C GLY A 84 10.46 -9.30 22.52
N GLY A 85 10.96 -8.28 21.82
CA GLY A 85 10.42 -6.92 21.83
C GLY A 85 11.03 -5.99 22.91
N SER A 86 12.14 -6.35 23.55
CA SER A 86 12.74 -5.49 24.59
C SER A 86 13.76 -4.47 24.06
N ASP A 87 14.46 -4.77 22.95
CA ASP A 87 15.44 -3.88 22.31
C ASP A 87 14.75 -2.82 21.43
N ARG A 88 14.06 -1.86 22.05
CA ARG A 88 13.37 -0.76 21.34
C ARG A 88 14.32 0.10 20.50
N ARG A 89 15.56 0.29 20.95
CA ARG A 89 16.63 0.94 20.15
C ARG A 89 16.94 0.14 18.88
N GLY A 90 16.86 -1.19 18.95
CA GLY A 90 16.94 -2.10 17.81
C GLY A 90 15.81 -1.86 16.81
N LEU A 91 14.56 -1.71 17.28
CA LEU A 91 13.41 -1.35 16.45
C LEU A 91 13.60 0.01 15.78
N GLY A 92 13.94 1.06 16.55
CA GLY A 92 14.18 2.40 16.02
C GLY A 92 15.26 2.43 14.94
N ARG A 93 16.42 1.78 15.19
CA ARG A 93 17.49 1.62 14.20
C ARG A 93 17.05 0.84 12.96
N ALA A 94 16.19 -0.17 13.11
CA ALA A 94 15.70 -0.96 11.98
C ALA A 94 14.83 -0.11 11.05
N VAL A 95 13.85 0.60 11.60
CA VAL A 95 12.91 1.45 10.86
C VAL A 95 13.64 2.64 10.24
N SER A 96 14.47 3.36 11.00
CA SER A 96 15.24 4.50 10.47
C SER A 96 16.16 4.09 9.31
N ARG A 97 16.92 2.99 9.45
CA ARG A 97 17.79 2.49 8.37
C ARG A 97 17.00 1.99 7.17
N TYR A 98 15.84 1.40 7.40
CA TYR A 98 14.96 1.00 6.31
C TYR A 98 14.55 2.20 5.47
N VAL A 99 14.05 3.27 6.10
CA VAL A 99 13.64 4.48 5.36
C VAL A 99 14.84 5.16 4.70
N SER A 100 15.88 5.49 5.48
CA SER A 100 17.02 6.28 4.99
C SER A 100 17.88 5.55 3.95
N THR A 101 18.19 4.28 4.17
CA THR A 101 19.18 3.52 3.38
C THR A 101 18.53 2.49 2.48
N SER A 102 17.65 1.64 3.04
CA SER A 102 17.08 0.53 2.26
C SER A 102 16.12 1.01 1.18
N ALA A 103 15.19 1.91 1.53
CA ALA A 103 14.24 2.54 0.61
C ALA A 103 14.82 3.78 -0.08
N GLY A 104 15.84 4.41 0.50
CA GLY A 104 16.52 5.59 -0.07
C GLY A 104 15.75 6.89 0.15
N GLY A 105 15.08 7.04 1.29
CA GLY A 105 14.32 8.20 1.73
C GLY A 105 12.80 7.98 1.75
N SER A 106 12.09 8.81 2.51
CA SER A 106 10.64 8.73 2.70
C SER A 106 9.84 8.79 1.40
N ARG A 107 10.23 9.67 0.47
CA ARG A 107 9.59 9.77 -0.85
C ARG A 107 9.66 8.47 -1.65
N ARG A 108 10.84 7.84 -1.68
CA ARG A 108 11.01 6.56 -2.39
C ARG A 108 10.33 5.41 -1.66
N ALA A 109 10.32 5.43 -0.33
CA ALA A 109 9.56 4.48 0.47
C ALA A 109 8.06 4.55 0.15
N ALA A 110 7.48 5.75 0.10
CA ALA A 110 6.08 5.96 -0.29
C ALA A 110 5.82 5.57 -1.76
N GLN A 111 6.74 5.89 -2.67
CA GLN A 111 6.62 5.48 -4.07
C GLN A 111 6.53 3.96 -4.21
N ARG A 112 7.36 3.20 -3.48
CA ARG A 112 7.32 1.73 -3.42
C ARG A 112 5.98 1.15 -2.94
N MET A 113 5.17 1.93 -2.22
CA MET A 113 3.83 1.53 -1.78
C MET A 113 2.75 1.73 -2.84
N GLY A 114 3.06 1.75 -4.15
CA GLY A 114 2.08 2.16 -5.17
C GLY A 114 0.79 1.34 -5.19
N SER A 115 0.86 0.00 -5.09
CA SER A 115 -0.34 -0.85 -4.99
C SER A 115 -1.15 -0.53 -3.73
N SER A 116 -0.49 -0.42 -2.57
CA SER A 116 -1.15 -0.06 -1.31
C SER A 116 -1.73 1.35 -1.30
N ARG A 117 -1.05 2.33 -1.91
CA ARG A 117 -1.55 3.71 -2.09
C ARG A 117 -2.76 3.75 -3.01
N GLY A 118 -2.71 3.03 -4.13
CA GLY A 118 -3.84 2.90 -5.06
C GLY A 118 -5.06 2.31 -4.36
N ALA A 119 -4.86 1.21 -3.63
CA ALA A 119 -5.91 0.55 -2.88
C ALA A 119 -6.47 1.41 -1.73
N GLY A 120 -5.62 2.10 -0.98
CA GLY A 120 -6.04 3.06 0.05
C GLY A 120 -6.81 4.24 -0.52
N ALA A 121 -6.44 4.73 -1.71
CA ALA A 121 -7.19 5.77 -2.41
C ALA A 121 -8.57 5.26 -2.89
N GLY A 122 -8.66 4.01 -3.36
CA GLY A 122 -9.93 3.37 -3.67
C GLY A 122 -10.86 3.27 -2.46
N LEU A 123 -10.31 2.85 -1.31
CA LEU A 123 -11.02 2.75 -0.04
C LEU A 123 -11.58 4.11 0.40
N VAL A 124 -10.74 5.15 0.42
CA VAL A 124 -11.17 6.52 0.79
C VAL A 124 -12.25 7.04 -0.17
N ARG A 125 -12.10 6.82 -1.48
CA ARG A 125 -13.14 7.23 -2.46
C ARG A 125 -14.48 6.56 -2.20
N PHE A 126 -14.47 5.24 -1.97
CA PHE A 126 -15.69 4.51 -1.65
C PHE A 126 -16.35 5.04 -0.37
N LEU A 127 -15.58 5.23 0.70
CA LEU A 127 -16.11 5.71 1.98
C LEU A 127 -16.66 7.14 1.87
N ASN A 128 -16.03 8.00 1.08
CA ASN A 128 -16.54 9.34 0.80
C ASN A 128 -17.84 9.30 -0.02
N ASP A 129 -17.89 8.48 -1.06
CA ASP A 129 -19.08 8.32 -1.89
C ASP A 129 -20.26 7.74 -1.08
N ALA A 130 -19.99 6.73 -0.26
CA ALA A 130 -20.96 6.16 0.67
C ALA A 130 -21.47 7.20 1.69
N SER A 131 -20.60 8.08 2.18
CA SER A 131 -20.99 9.15 3.11
C SER A 131 -21.87 10.23 2.46
N VAL A 132 -21.75 10.46 1.15
CA VAL A 132 -22.49 11.51 0.43
C VAL A 132 -23.77 10.97 -0.21
N ASN A 133 -23.68 9.83 -0.88
CA ASN A 133 -24.74 9.24 -1.70
C ASN A 133 -25.40 8.01 -1.06
N GLY A 134 -24.84 7.51 0.05
CA GLY A 134 -25.29 6.30 0.74
C GLY A 134 -24.57 5.04 0.25
N VAL A 135 -24.35 4.09 1.16
CA VAL A 135 -23.58 2.85 0.91
C VAL A 135 -24.13 2.05 -0.26
N ARG A 136 -25.46 1.93 -0.37
CA ARG A 136 -26.10 1.17 -1.47
C ARG A 136 -25.76 1.76 -2.85
N GLU A 137 -25.84 3.08 -3.01
CA GLU A 137 -25.53 3.72 -4.29
C GLU A 137 -24.04 3.63 -4.60
N ALA A 138 -23.18 3.79 -3.59
CA ALA A 138 -21.74 3.62 -3.74
C ALA A 138 -21.37 2.19 -4.17
N LEU A 139 -21.99 1.17 -3.56
CA LEU A 139 -21.82 -0.22 -3.97
C LEU A 139 -22.35 -0.47 -5.38
N ARG A 140 -23.50 0.12 -5.74
CA ARG A 140 -24.08 0.01 -7.09
C ARG A 140 -23.15 0.60 -8.14
N ALA A 141 -22.50 1.73 -7.86
CA ALA A 141 -21.52 2.34 -8.76
C ALA A 141 -20.31 1.43 -9.05
N LEU A 142 -20.00 0.50 -8.14
CA LEU A 142 -18.95 -0.51 -8.29
C LEU A 142 -19.45 -1.87 -8.78
N ASN A 143 -20.74 -2.00 -9.13
CA ASN A 143 -21.42 -3.27 -9.41
C ASN A 143 -21.40 -4.29 -8.26
N LEU A 144 -21.38 -3.80 -7.01
CA LEU A 144 -21.37 -4.57 -5.77
C LEU A 144 -22.69 -4.46 -4.99
N GLU A 145 -23.80 -4.07 -5.65
CA GLU A 145 -25.10 -3.81 -5.00
C GLU A 145 -25.63 -5.01 -4.20
N SER A 146 -25.25 -6.25 -4.55
CA SER A 146 -25.61 -7.45 -3.78
C SER A 146 -25.08 -7.46 -2.34
N LEU A 147 -24.07 -6.64 -2.04
CA LEU A 147 -23.51 -6.48 -0.70
C LEU A 147 -24.27 -5.44 0.14
N ALA A 148 -25.22 -4.70 -0.43
CA ALA A 148 -25.97 -3.70 0.32
C ALA A 148 -26.76 -4.35 1.48
N GLY A 149 -26.59 -3.81 2.69
CA GLY A 149 -27.20 -4.34 3.91
C GLY A 149 -26.54 -5.60 4.49
N ARG A 150 -25.38 -6.01 3.95
CA ARG A 150 -24.54 -7.07 4.56
C ARG A 150 -23.71 -6.51 5.72
N PRO A 151 -23.20 -7.38 6.62
CA PRO A 151 -22.23 -6.98 7.64
C PRO A 151 -21.05 -6.21 7.04
N ILE A 152 -20.52 -5.25 7.80
CA ILE A 152 -19.43 -4.38 7.33
C ILE A 152 -18.21 -5.16 6.85
N GLU A 153 -17.90 -6.27 7.51
CA GLU A 153 -16.78 -7.16 7.17
C GLU A 153 -16.99 -7.82 5.79
N GLU A 154 -18.22 -8.24 5.47
CA GLU A 154 -18.54 -8.80 4.14
C GLU A 154 -18.46 -7.72 3.05
N VAL A 155 -18.90 -6.49 3.35
CA VAL A 155 -18.78 -5.37 2.41
C VAL A 155 -17.32 -5.03 2.15
N PHE A 156 -16.50 -4.92 3.21
CA PHE A 156 -15.07 -4.64 3.08
C PHE A 156 -14.32 -5.78 2.39
N ALA A 157 -14.69 -7.03 2.60
CA ALA A 157 -14.12 -8.16 1.87
C ALA A 157 -14.39 -8.04 0.36
N GLY A 158 -15.63 -7.71 -0.03
CA GLY A 158 -15.96 -7.47 -1.44
C GLY A 158 -15.27 -6.24 -2.03
N LEU A 159 -15.05 -5.19 -1.22
CA LEU A 159 -14.23 -4.04 -1.62
C LEU A 159 -12.78 -4.42 -1.82
N ALA A 160 -12.20 -5.27 -0.97
CA ALA A 160 -10.83 -5.75 -1.12
C ALA A 160 -10.66 -6.51 -2.45
N ASP A 161 -11.63 -7.35 -2.81
CA ASP A 161 -11.63 -8.07 -4.10
C ASP A 161 -11.73 -7.13 -5.30
N TYR A 162 -12.51 -6.05 -5.19
CA TYR A 162 -12.65 -5.06 -6.26
C TYR A 162 -11.44 -4.13 -6.38
N ILE A 163 -10.90 -3.66 -5.25
CA ILE A 163 -9.89 -2.61 -5.17
C ILE A 163 -8.47 -3.18 -5.36
N CYS A 164 -8.19 -4.38 -4.86
CA CYS A 164 -6.87 -4.98 -4.93
C CYS A 164 -6.69 -5.77 -6.24
N PRO A 165 -5.76 -5.38 -7.13
CA PRO A 165 -5.57 -6.04 -8.42
C PRO A 165 -5.24 -7.54 -8.31
N GLU A 166 -5.72 -8.33 -9.26
CA GLU A 166 -5.38 -9.75 -9.40
C GLU A 166 -4.12 -9.94 -10.26
N GLY A 167 -2.95 -9.57 -9.72
CA GLY A 167 -1.66 -9.68 -10.45
C GLY A 167 -0.64 -10.64 -9.82
N GLY A 168 -0.87 -11.07 -8.57
CA GLY A 168 0.02 -12.00 -7.86
C GLY A 168 1.39 -11.44 -7.49
N SER A 169 1.61 -10.13 -7.64
CA SER A 169 2.84 -9.48 -7.19
C SER A 169 2.90 -9.37 -5.67
N ILE A 170 4.11 -9.24 -5.12
CA ILE A 170 4.30 -9.02 -3.68
C ILE A 170 3.62 -7.74 -3.23
N ASP A 171 3.70 -6.66 -4.02
CA ASP A 171 3.14 -5.37 -3.64
C ASP A 171 1.58 -5.39 -3.65
N GLU A 172 0.95 -6.14 -4.55
CA GLU A 172 -0.51 -6.40 -4.50
C GLU A 172 -0.88 -7.28 -3.30
N GLY A 173 -0.06 -8.30 -3.00
CA GLY A 173 -0.23 -9.13 -1.81
C GLY A 173 -0.20 -8.31 -0.53
N ILE A 174 0.73 -7.35 -0.41
CA ILE A 174 0.81 -6.41 0.72
C ILE A 174 -0.45 -5.55 0.83
N ALA A 175 -0.98 -5.05 -0.29
CA ALA A 175 -2.22 -4.26 -0.27
C ALA A 175 -3.43 -5.10 0.18
N ARG A 176 -3.53 -6.35 -0.27
CA ARG A 176 -4.62 -7.26 0.12
C ARG A 176 -4.50 -7.71 1.59
N ASP A 177 -3.30 -8.00 2.05
CA ASP A 177 -2.99 -8.31 3.45
C ASP A 177 -3.43 -7.16 4.37
N ALA A 178 -3.10 -5.92 4.00
CA ALA A 178 -3.52 -4.74 4.74
C ALA A 178 -5.05 -4.59 4.85
N PHE A 179 -5.80 -4.95 3.80
CA PHE A 179 -7.27 -4.99 3.85
C PHE A 179 -7.78 -6.03 4.84
N ILE A 180 -7.22 -7.24 4.81
CA ILE A 180 -7.62 -8.35 5.69
C ILE A 180 -7.39 -7.97 7.16
N GLU A 181 -6.22 -7.45 7.49
CA GLU A 181 -5.91 -7.00 8.85
C GLU A 181 -6.77 -5.79 9.27
N THR A 182 -7.08 -4.88 8.33
CA THR A 182 -8.03 -3.79 8.60
C THR A 182 -9.40 -4.33 8.98
N ILE A 183 -9.92 -5.31 8.24
CA ILE A 183 -11.22 -5.95 8.52
C ILE A 183 -11.20 -6.59 9.92
N ALA A 184 -10.12 -7.28 10.27
CA ALA A 184 -9.98 -7.91 11.58
C ALA A 184 -10.04 -6.90 12.74
N ASP A 185 -9.55 -5.67 12.53
CA ASP A 185 -9.48 -4.63 13.55
C ASP A 185 -10.71 -3.69 13.61
N LEU A 186 -11.62 -3.73 12.62
CA LEU A 186 -12.79 -2.83 12.56
C LEU A 186 -13.64 -2.89 13.85
N ALA A 187 -13.99 -4.10 14.29
CA ALA A 187 -14.81 -4.28 15.49
C ALA A 187 -14.10 -3.80 16.76
N GLY A 188 -12.78 -4.04 16.87
CA GLY A 188 -11.96 -3.54 17.98
C GLY A 188 -11.88 -2.01 18.02
N ALA A 189 -11.97 -1.37 16.85
CA ALA A 189 -12.05 0.08 16.69
C ALA A 189 -13.47 0.66 16.88
N GLY A 190 -14.48 -0.16 17.17
CA GLY A 190 -15.87 0.28 17.31
C GLY A 190 -16.54 0.66 16.00
N ILE A 191 -16.08 0.09 14.89
CA ILE A 191 -16.56 0.35 13.53
C ILE A 191 -17.37 -0.87 13.08
N THR A 192 -18.67 -0.86 13.38
CA THR A 192 -19.55 -2.02 13.15
C THR A 192 -20.69 -1.75 12.17
N ASP A 193 -20.93 -0.49 11.84
CA ASP A 193 -22.03 -0.07 10.96
C ASP A 193 -21.48 0.82 9.84
N ILE A 194 -21.56 0.33 8.61
CA ILE A 194 -21.07 1.01 7.43
C ILE A 194 -22.00 2.15 6.98
N ASP A 195 -23.30 2.06 7.30
CA ASP A 195 -24.31 3.05 6.91
C ASP A 195 -24.25 4.32 7.78
N ALA A 196 -23.56 4.25 8.93
CA ALA A 196 -23.49 5.32 9.93
C ALA A 196 -22.06 5.77 10.26
N LEU A 197 -21.12 5.63 9.32
CA LEU A 197 -19.72 6.00 9.55
C LEU A 197 -19.53 7.51 9.75
N THR A 198 -18.96 7.87 10.89
CA THR A 198 -18.53 9.24 11.18
C THR A 198 -17.22 9.60 10.46
N SER A 199 -16.90 10.90 10.36
CA SER A 199 -15.62 11.35 9.78
C SER A 199 -14.42 10.76 10.51
N ALA A 200 -14.52 10.66 11.84
CA ALA A 200 -13.49 10.07 12.68
C ALA A 200 -13.32 8.56 12.37
N GLN A 201 -14.41 7.82 12.21
CA GLN A 201 -14.32 6.40 11.87
C GLN A 201 -13.75 6.17 10.47
N ILE A 202 -14.11 6.99 9.46
CA ILE A 202 -13.50 6.89 8.12
C ILE A 202 -11.99 7.16 8.19
N GLN A 203 -11.57 8.14 9.00
CA GLN A 203 -10.17 8.38 9.26
C GLN A 203 -9.50 7.17 9.93
N THR A 204 -10.12 6.58 10.95
CA THR A 204 -9.62 5.38 11.62
C THR A 204 -9.49 4.19 10.67
N VAL A 205 -10.46 3.97 9.77
CA VAL A 205 -10.37 2.92 8.75
C VAL A 205 -9.13 3.12 7.87
N PHE A 206 -8.92 4.34 7.38
CA PHE A 206 -7.75 4.64 6.54
C PHE A 206 -6.42 4.53 7.31
N GLU A 207 -6.40 4.95 8.57
CA GLU A 207 -5.25 4.82 9.46
C GLU A 207 -4.87 3.36 9.71
N LEU A 208 -5.85 2.49 10.01
CA LEU A 208 -5.65 1.04 10.16
C LEU A 208 -5.05 0.45 8.88
N TYR A 209 -5.67 0.74 7.74
CA TYR A 209 -5.20 0.26 6.44
C TYR A 209 -3.77 0.70 6.12
N ALA A 210 -3.45 1.99 6.30
CA ALA A 210 -2.11 2.50 6.03
C ALA A 210 -1.06 1.91 7.00
N THR A 211 -1.44 1.69 8.26
CA THR A 211 -0.60 1.03 9.28
C THR A 211 -0.26 -0.38 8.85
N HIS A 212 -1.27 -1.19 8.54
CA HIS A 212 -1.09 -2.58 8.12
C HIS A 212 -0.31 -2.72 6.82
N ALA A 213 -0.52 -1.82 5.86
CA ALA A 213 0.25 -1.80 4.61
C ALA A 213 1.75 -1.52 4.85
N ILE A 214 2.07 -0.55 5.71
CA ILE A 214 3.46 -0.25 6.07
C ILE A 214 4.07 -1.40 6.88
N GLU A 215 3.32 -2.00 7.81
CA GLU A 215 3.76 -3.16 8.59
C GLU A 215 4.11 -4.34 7.69
N ALA A 216 3.17 -4.76 6.83
CA ALA A 216 3.37 -5.84 5.88
C ALA A 216 4.57 -5.58 4.96
N ARG A 217 4.77 -4.32 4.53
CA ARG A 217 5.96 -3.94 3.76
C ARG A 217 7.27 -4.11 4.55
N LEU A 218 7.34 -3.61 5.77
CA LEU A 218 8.53 -3.73 6.61
C LEU A 218 8.82 -5.20 6.92
N CYS A 219 7.80 -5.98 7.25
CA CYS A 219 7.91 -7.42 7.49
C CYS A 219 8.44 -8.14 6.25
N ASN A 220 7.93 -7.81 5.06
CA ASN A 220 8.41 -8.38 3.80
C ASN A 220 9.88 -8.04 3.49
N ASP A 221 10.27 -6.77 3.68
CA ASP A 221 11.61 -6.31 3.30
C ASP A 221 12.68 -6.67 4.34
N ILE A 222 12.40 -6.48 5.63
CA ILE A 222 13.38 -6.57 6.72
C ILE A 222 12.98 -7.49 7.88
N GLY A 223 11.71 -7.88 7.98
CA GLY A 223 11.16 -8.66 9.08
C GLY A 223 10.85 -10.13 8.77
N THR A 224 11.50 -10.75 7.78
CA THR A 224 11.22 -12.13 7.34
C THR A 224 11.36 -13.20 8.44
N LYS A 225 11.95 -12.84 9.57
CA LYS A 225 12.14 -13.71 10.75
C LYS A 225 11.38 -13.23 11.99
N VAL A 226 10.42 -12.32 11.83
CA VAL A 226 9.66 -11.69 12.93
C VAL A 226 8.97 -12.73 13.82
N VAL A 227 8.48 -13.83 13.25
CA VAL A 227 7.83 -14.92 13.99
C VAL A 227 8.76 -16.07 14.38
N THR A 228 9.92 -16.22 13.73
CA THR A 228 10.81 -17.38 13.95
C THR A 228 11.96 -17.11 14.92
N LEU A 229 12.33 -15.85 15.13
CA LEU A 229 13.38 -15.46 16.08
C LEU A 229 12.92 -15.38 17.55
N PRO A 230 11.71 -14.91 17.87
CA PRO A 230 11.23 -14.89 19.24
C PRO A 230 11.18 -16.30 19.85
N ALA A 231 11.38 -16.38 21.18
CA ALA A 231 11.47 -17.66 21.88
C ALA A 231 10.15 -18.46 21.92
N ASP A 232 9.01 -17.77 21.84
CA ASP A 232 7.68 -18.35 21.92
C ASP A 232 6.63 -17.48 21.19
N PRO A 233 5.41 -18.00 20.94
CA PRO A 233 4.35 -17.25 20.25
C PRO A 233 3.93 -15.96 20.97
N ARG A 234 4.02 -15.88 22.31
CA ARG A 234 3.69 -14.66 23.04
C ARG A 234 4.76 -13.59 22.82
N ALA A 235 6.02 -13.98 22.72
CA ALA A 235 7.12 -13.09 22.36
C ALA A 235 6.97 -12.59 20.92
N ALA A 236 6.55 -13.44 19.98
CA ALA A 236 6.25 -13.03 18.61
C ALA A 236 5.10 -12.00 18.56
N ALA A 237 3.98 -12.27 19.24
CA ALA A 237 2.87 -11.33 19.32
C ALA A 237 3.27 -9.98 19.93
N ARG A 238 4.16 -9.96 20.93
CA ARG A 238 4.69 -8.70 21.49
C ARG A 238 5.57 -7.94 20.52
N VAL A 239 6.42 -8.63 19.75
CA VAL A 239 7.29 -8.02 18.73
C VAL A 239 6.44 -7.37 17.64
N GLU A 240 5.41 -8.07 17.18
CA GLU A 240 4.45 -7.60 16.17
C GLU A 240 3.66 -6.40 16.69
N ALA A 241 3.04 -6.50 17.87
CA ALA A 241 2.30 -5.40 18.49
C ALA A 241 3.16 -4.14 18.66
N GLN A 242 4.41 -4.27 19.10
CA GLN A 242 5.29 -3.10 19.22
C GLN A 242 5.69 -2.48 17.88
N LEU A 243 5.88 -3.29 16.84
CA LEU A 243 6.12 -2.79 15.50
C LEU A 243 4.88 -2.03 15.00
N ARG A 244 3.69 -2.61 15.16
CA ARG A 244 2.41 -1.98 14.78
C ARG A 244 2.17 -0.68 15.53
N ASP A 245 2.33 -0.67 16.85
CA ASP A 245 2.18 0.55 17.68
C ASP A 245 3.19 1.65 17.26
N PHE A 246 4.40 1.26 16.86
CA PHE A 246 5.39 2.20 16.35
C PHE A 246 4.97 2.79 15.01
N ILE A 247 4.47 1.95 14.09
CA ILE A 247 3.99 2.37 12.76
C ILE A 247 2.74 3.23 12.89
N GLN A 248 1.77 2.78 13.67
CA GLN A 248 0.48 3.45 13.85
C GLN A 248 0.69 4.88 14.32
N ARG A 249 1.51 5.11 15.35
CA ARG A 249 1.83 6.47 15.82
C ARG A 249 2.35 7.39 14.70
N GLY A 250 3.25 6.88 13.85
CA GLY A 250 3.76 7.64 12.72
C GLY A 250 2.70 7.92 11.64
N VAL A 251 1.77 6.99 11.42
CA VAL A 251 0.64 7.18 10.50
C VAL A 251 -0.38 8.16 11.07
N SER A 252 -0.76 8.04 12.34
CA SER A 252 -1.66 8.97 13.02
C SER A 252 -1.11 10.40 12.96
N ASP A 253 0.18 10.58 13.27
CA ASP A 253 0.84 11.88 13.19
C ASP A 253 0.87 12.43 11.75
N ALA A 254 1.09 11.57 10.75
CA ALA A 254 1.05 11.96 9.34
C ALA A 254 -0.34 12.42 8.88
N ILE A 255 -1.39 11.71 9.28
CA ILE A 255 -2.78 12.07 8.96
C ILE A 255 -3.15 13.39 9.66
N ASN A 256 -2.81 13.54 10.94
CA ASN A 256 -3.06 14.77 11.69
C ASN A 256 -2.30 15.97 11.10
N ALA A 257 -1.05 15.78 10.67
CA ALA A 257 -0.24 16.81 10.03
C ALA A 257 -0.79 17.24 8.67
N ALA A 258 -1.48 16.35 7.94
CA ALA A 258 -2.14 16.71 6.70
C ALA A 258 -3.29 17.72 6.92
N GLY A 259 -3.91 17.71 8.11
CA GLY A 259 -4.92 18.72 8.50
C GLY A 259 -6.18 18.73 7.61
N VAL A 260 -6.45 17.61 6.93
CA VAL A 260 -7.55 17.47 5.96
C VAL A 260 -8.65 16.61 6.55
N ASN A 261 -9.90 17.07 6.41
CA ASN A 261 -11.05 16.19 6.61
C ASN A 261 -11.17 15.22 5.43
N ILE A 262 -10.87 13.95 5.66
CA ILE A 262 -10.88 12.90 4.63
C ILE A 262 -12.23 12.83 3.91
N GLN A 263 -13.34 12.97 4.64
CA GLN A 263 -14.70 12.96 4.06
C GLN A 263 -14.96 14.11 3.09
N ALA A 264 -14.26 15.23 3.23
CA ALA A 264 -14.44 16.42 2.40
C ALA A 264 -13.53 16.43 1.16
N LEU A 265 -12.67 15.41 0.98
CA LEU A 265 -11.79 15.31 -0.18
C LEU A 265 -12.60 15.04 -1.45
N SER A 266 -12.31 15.83 -2.49
CA SER A 266 -12.79 15.51 -3.83
C SER A 266 -12.13 14.24 -4.36
N PRO A 267 -12.79 13.47 -5.25
CA PRO A 267 -12.23 12.24 -5.80
C PRO A 267 -10.83 12.38 -6.42
N ASP A 268 -10.56 13.55 -7.02
CA ASP A 268 -9.27 13.89 -7.64
C ASP A 268 -8.19 14.20 -6.60
N ALA A 269 -8.56 14.76 -5.43
CA ALA A 269 -7.62 15.10 -4.37
C ALA A 269 -7.18 13.87 -3.54
N VAL A 270 -7.97 12.77 -3.54
CA VAL A 270 -7.70 11.59 -2.72
C VAL A 270 -6.32 10.97 -3.00
N THR A 271 -5.93 10.79 -4.26
CA THR A 271 -4.63 10.17 -4.58
C THR A 271 -3.46 11.04 -4.09
N GLY A 272 -3.58 12.36 -4.18
CA GLY A 272 -2.58 13.30 -3.67
C GLY A 272 -2.49 13.29 -2.15
N PHE A 273 -3.65 13.24 -1.47
CA PHE A 273 -3.73 13.08 -0.02
C PHE A 273 -3.04 11.79 0.45
N VAL A 274 -3.43 10.64 -0.11
CA VAL A 274 -2.86 9.33 0.27
C VAL A 274 -1.35 9.33 0.04
N THR A 275 -0.88 9.86 -1.09
CA THR A 275 0.57 9.93 -1.38
C THR A 275 1.30 10.79 -0.36
N THR A 276 0.72 11.93 0.03
CA THR A 276 1.27 12.79 1.08
C THR A 276 1.34 12.07 2.42
N VAL A 277 0.26 11.39 2.84
CA VAL A 277 0.23 10.65 4.11
C VAL A 277 1.30 9.58 4.16
N TYR A 278 1.45 8.75 3.13
CA TYR A 278 2.50 7.71 3.12
C TYR A 278 3.91 8.31 3.16
N GLN A 279 4.17 9.41 2.44
CA GLN A 279 5.47 10.09 2.50
C GLN A 279 5.75 10.65 3.90
N SER A 280 4.79 11.37 4.48
CA SER A 280 4.89 11.94 5.81
C SER A 280 5.04 10.85 6.88
N ALA A 281 4.31 9.74 6.77
CA ALA A 281 4.42 8.62 7.68
C ALA A 281 5.84 8.04 7.68
N PHE A 282 6.43 7.77 6.51
CA PHE A 282 7.81 7.28 6.46
C PHE A 282 8.84 8.30 6.99
N GLU A 283 8.62 9.60 6.78
CA GLU A 283 9.47 10.67 7.33
C GLU A 283 9.40 10.73 8.87
N ILE A 284 8.19 10.66 9.42
CA ILE A 284 7.95 10.64 10.87
C ILE A 284 8.53 9.36 11.48
N LEU A 285 8.31 8.20 10.86
CA LEU A 285 8.87 6.92 11.31
C LEU A 285 10.40 6.92 11.33
N GLN A 286 11.04 7.57 10.36
CA GLN A 286 12.49 7.76 10.38
C GLN A 286 12.90 8.62 11.58
N THR A 287 12.23 9.76 11.77
CA THR A 287 12.53 10.70 12.87
C THR A 287 12.34 10.06 14.25
N MET A 288 11.21 9.36 14.45
CA MET A 288 10.95 8.57 15.65
C MET A 288 11.99 7.48 15.85
N GLY A 289 12.40 6.81 14.75
CA GLY A 289 13.38 5.75 14.78
C GLY A 289 14.78 6.23 15.17
N ASP A 290 15.17 7.41 14.71
CA ASP A 290 16.42 8.08 15.08
C ASP A 290 16.41 8.50 16.56
N ALA A 291 15.28 9.00 17.07
CA ALA A 291 15.11 9.33 18.48
C ALA A 291 15.23 8.08 19.38
N GLU A 292 14.45 7.04 19.11
CA GLU A 292 14.47 5.78 19.87
C GLU A 292 15.84 5.07 19.79
N ALA A 293 16.59 5.26 18.70
CA ALA A 293 17.94 4.72 18.55
C ALA A 293 18.99 5.46 19.38
N GLY A 294 18.76 6.75 19.66
CA GLY A 294 19.66 7.65 20.38
C GLY A 294 19.45 7.68 21.90
N GLU A 295 18.25 7.34 22.37
CA GLU A 295 17.97 7.02 23.78
C GLU A 295 18.86 5.87 24.26
#